data_AF-A0A502JIA7-F1
#
_entry.id   AF-A0A502JIA7-F1
#
_cell.length_a   1.000
_cell.length_b   1.000
_cell.length_c   1.000
_cell.angle_alpha   90.00
_cell.angle_beta   90.00
_cell.angle_gamma   90.00
#
_symmetry.space_group_name_H-M   'P 1'
#
loop_
_entity.id
_entity.type
_entity.pdbx_description
1 polymer ?
#
loop_
_entity_poly.entity_id
_entity_poly.type
_entity_poly.pdbx_seq_one_letter_code
_entity_poly.pdbx_strand_id
1 'polypeptide(L)'
;MKEIWLQFKQDYLIKYWNPIVSVTAAGLLSAYYFGVTGTYWAVTGEFTRWGGHALQALGVDVSEWSYYKIIGMQGNIFSRVDGVMILGMFAGCISAALWANNVKWRNQPHKRRIVQALIGGALAGFGARLAMGCNLASLFTGIPQFSVHAWFFTIATAIGTYAGVKVTLLPIFRVKLELKKGAAKIKETDPKQAQRRFWIGMVVFFAYLIASLYVMTQSIKLGFAMLCGLAFGLLIERAQICFTSAFRDLWVTGRAYMAKAIIFGILVGTIGVFSYIQLGVSPKIMWAGPNAIIGGLLFGFGIVLAGGCETGWMYRSMEGQVHFMWVGLGNVVGSTYLAYVWDDIAPVLALDYEKLNLLKSFGPVGGLLVNYGLLILCLIAVVWWERRFLAKAKSQITTQTGCGCN
;
A
#
# COMPACT_ATOMS: atom_id res chain seq x y z
N MET A 1 -7.68 -37.87 -7.34
CA MET A 1 -6.52 -37.10 -6.80
C MET A 1 -5.99 -36.04 -7.75
N LYS A 2 -5.67 -36.35 -9.02
CA LYS A 2 -5.15 -35.34 -9.98
C LYS A 2 -6.13 -34.19 -10.26
N GLU A 3 -7.42 -34.47 -10.42
CA GLU A 3 -8.45 -33.45 -10.64
C GLU A 3 -8.62 -32.54 -9.42
N ILE A 4 -8.69 -33.12 -8.22
CA ILE A 4 -8.76 -32.37 -6.94
C ILE A 4 -7.56 -31.42 -6.82
N TRP A 5 -6.35 -31.90 -7.14
CA TRP A 5 -5.15 -31.07 -7.14
C TRP A 5 -5.20 -29.94 -8.18
N LEU A 6 -5.68 -30.23 -9.39
CA LEU A 6 -5.82 -29.23 -10.45
C LEU A 6 -6.83 -28.15 -10.08
N GLN A 7 -7.96 -28.54 -9.50
CA GLN A 7 -8.98 -27.63 -9.02
C GLN A 7 -8.46 -26.75 -7.88
N PHE A 8 -7.80 -27.36 -6.89
CA PHE A 8 -7.15 -26.61 -5.80
C PHE A 8 -6.13 -25.59 -6.33
N LYS A 9 -5.25 -26.03 -7.24
CA LYS A 9 -4.26 -25.17 -7.88
C LYS A 9 -4.92 -24.00 -8.60
N GLN A 10 -6.01 -24.27 -9.33
CA GLN A 10 -6.71 -23.24 -10.09
C GLN A 10 -7.40 -22.23 -9.18
N ASP A 11 -8.16 -22.70 -8.19
CA ASP A 11 -9.01 -21.86 -7.35
C ASP A 11 -8.21 -21.03 -6.33
N TYR A 12 -7.15 -21.62 -5.75
CA TYR A 12 -6.42 -20.98 -4.66
C TYR A 12 -5.07 -20.39 -5.06
N LEU A 13 -4.35 -20.98 -6.01
CA LEU A 13 -2.99 -20.53 -6.37
C LEU A 13 -2.95 -19.67 -7.63
N ILE A 14 -3.83 -19.94 -8.62
CA ILE A 14 -3.79 -19.27 -9.92
C ILE A 14 -4.81 -18.12 -10.01
N LYS A 15 -6.06 -18.36 -9.62
CA LYS A 15 -7.15 -17.37 -9.75
C LYS A 15 -6.95 -16.19 -8.79
N TYR A 16 -7.40 -15.01 -9.21
CA TYR A 16 -7.46 -13.86 -8.32
C TYR A 16 -8.49 -14.08 -7.21
N TRP A 17 -8.13 -13.67 -6.00
CA TRP A 17 -9.00 -13.80 -4.83
C TRP A 17 -9.99 -12.64 -4.77
N ASN A 18 -11.12 -12.85 -4.08
CA ASN A 18 -12.10 -11.81 -3.83
C ASN A 18 -11.48 -10.74 -2.90
N PRO A 19 -11.32 -9.48 -3.36
CA PRO A 19 -10.70 -8.43 -2.56
C PRO A 19 -11.38 -8.16 -1.22
N ILE A 20 -12.72 -8.30 -1.11
CA ILE A 20 -13.41 -8.07 0.16
C ILE A 20 -12.96 -9.11 1.20
N VAL A 21 -12.91 -10.38 0.81
CA VAL A 21 -12.50 -11.47 1.70
C VAL A 21 -11.02 -11.31 2.07
N SER A 22 -10.16 -11.07 1.07
CA SER A 22 -8.72 -10.96 1.28
C SER A 22 -8.33 -9.74 2.12
N VAL A 23 -8.96 -8.58 1.89
CA VAL A 23 -8.68 -7.36 2.66
C VAL A 23 -9.23 -7.48 4.09
N THR A 24 -10.38 -8.15 4.27
CA THR A 24 -10.90 -8.49 5.61
C THR A 24 -9.93 -9.40 6.37
N ALA A 25 -9.43 -10.45 5.71
CA ALA A 25 -8.42 -11.33 6.28
C ALA A 25 -7.12 -10.58 6.60
N ALA A 26 -6.69 -9.66 5.73
CA ALA A 26 -5.54 -8.80 5.99
C ALA A 26 -5.77 -7.88 7.20
N GLY A 27 -6.98 -7.38 7.41
CA GLY A 27 -7.37 -6.59 8.59
C GLY A 27 -7.20 -7.39 9.88
N LEU A 28 -7.76 -8.60 9.94
CA LEU A 28 -7.59 -9.53 11.07
C LEU A 28 -6.13 -9.87 11.33
N LEU A 29 -5.40 -10.24 10.27
CA LEU A 29 -3.99 -10.58 10.38
C LEU A 29 -3.14 -9.39 10.84
N SER A 30 -3.48 -8.16 10.40
CA SER A 30 -2.80 -6.95 10.84
C SER A 30 -3.05 -6.62 12.32
N ALA A 31 -4.25 -6.90 12.83
CA ALA A 31 -4.54 -6.75 14.25
C ALA A 31 -3.76 -7.75 15.10
N TYR A 32 -3.66 -9.00 14.64
CA TYR A 32 -2.87 -10.03 15.33
C TYR A 32 -1.36 -9.73 15.25
N TYR A 33 -0.88 -9.25 14.09
CA TYR A 33 0.49 -8.71 13.93
C TYR A 33 0.80 -7.60 14.94
N PHE A 34 -0.14 -6.66 15.12
CA PHE A 34 -0.01 -5.62 16.12
C PHE A 34 0.09 -6.15 17.54
N GLY A 35 -0.78 -7.09 17.92
CA GLY A 35 -0.77 -7.70 19.24
C GLY A 35 0.53 -8.44 19.58
N VAL A 36 1.08 -9.20 18.64
CA VAL A 36 2.28 -10.03 18.87
C VAL A 36 3.57 -9.20 18.80
N THR A 37 3.69 -8.31 17.81
CA THR A 37 4.94 -7.58 17.57
C THR A 37 5.04 -6.27 18.35
N GLY A 38 3.90 -5.69 18.76
CA GLY A 38 3.82 -4.33 19.30
C GLY A 38 4.09 -3.23 18.27
N THR A 39 4.13 -3.62 16.99
CA THR A 39 4.32 -2.74 15.82
C THR A 39 3.18 -2.95 14.85
N TYR A 40 2.89 -1.98 13.99
CA TYR A 40 1.83 -2.09 13.00
C TYR A 40 2.40 -2.38 11.61
N TRP A 41 1.56 -2.86 10.70
CA TRP A 41 1.98 -3.20 9.35
C TRP A 41 2.36 -1.95 8.55
N ALA A 42 3.67 -1.69 8.46
CA ALA A 42 4.23 -0.53 7.78
C ALA A 42 5.47 -0.88 6.96
N VAL A 43 5.53 -0.41 5.71
CA VAL A 43 6.66 -0.69 4.79
C VAL A 43 7.61 0.49 4.58
N THR A 44 7.09 1.69 4.79
CA THR A 44 7.76 2.94 4.44
C THR A 44 8.92 3.31 5.36
N GLY A 45 8.92 2.82 6.60
CA GLY A 45 10.04 2.98 7.52
C GLY A 45 11.31 2.38 6.96
N GLU A 46 11.28 1.09 6.62
CA GLU A 46 12.42 0.39 6.04
C GLU A 46 12.82 0.92 4.67
N PHE A 47 11.89 1.30 3.79
CA PHE A 47 12.26 1.93 2.51
C PHE A 47 13.05 3.23 2.70
N THR A 48 12.83 3.94 3.80
CA THR A 48 13.62 5.14 4.15
C THR A 48 14.96 4.78 4.75
N ARG A 49 15.02 3.70 5.55
CA ARG A 49 16.27 3.13 6.05
C ARG A 49 17.17 2.63 4.90
N TRP A 50 16.59 2.09 3.82
CA TRP A 50 17.34 1.71 2.62
C TRP A 50 18.04 2.91 1.97
N GLY A 51 17.35 4.05 1.90
CA GLY A 51 17.94 5.31 1.46
C GLY A 51 19.10 5.76 2.35
N GLY A 52 18.92 5.66 3.67
CA GLY A 52 19.97 5.98 4.65
C GLY A 52 21.19 5.05 4.54
N HIS A 53 20.98 3.74 4.43
CA HIS A 53 22.07 2.78 4.22
C HIS A 53 22.78 3.02 2.87
N ALA A 54 22.04 3.40 1.82
CA ALA A 54 22.63 3.74 0.53
C ALA A 54 23.52 4.99 0.65
N LEU A 55 23.08 6.02 1.38
CA LEU A 55 23.89 7.21 1.68
C LEU A 55 25.13 6.88 2.51
N GLN A 56 25.00 6.05 3.54
CA GLN A 56 26.14 5.57 4.34
C GLN A 56 27.15 4.80 3.48
N ALA A 57 26.67 3.96 2.55
CA ALA A 57 27.54 3.24 1.61
C ALA A 57 28.26 4.18 0.63
N LEU A 58 27.72 5.38 0.39
CA LEU A 58 28.34 6.45 -0.40
C LEU A 58 29.23 7.38 0.45
N GLY A 59 29.40 7.10 1.75
CA GLY A 59 30.24 7.88 2.65
C GLY A 59 29.58 9.10 3.29
N VAL A 60 28.25 9.25 3.17
CA VAL A 60 27.50 10.33 3.82
C VAL A 60 27.08 9.88 5.23
N ASP A 61 27.47 10.66 6.24
CA ASP A 61 27.01 10.42 7.59
C ASP A 61 25.57 10.92 7.80
N VAL A 62 24.69 9.98 8.15
CA VAL A 62 23.26 10.21 8.39
C VAL A 62 22.89 10.02 9.87
N SER A 63 23.85 9.74 10.75
CA SER A 63 23.60 9.49 12.17
C SER A 63 23.00 10.71 12.86
N GLU A 64 23.39 11.90 12.43
CA GLU A 64 22.98 13.15 13.07
C GLU A 64 21.59 13.62 12.69
N TRP A 65 21.03 13.15 11.57
CA TRP A 65 19.75 13.61 11.05
C TRP A 65 18.61 13.20 11.99
N SER A 66 17.81 14.16 12.46
CA SER A 66 16.80 13.85 13.49
C SER A 66 15.73 12.89 13.00
N TYR A 67 15.42 12.87 11.70
CA TYR A 67 14.48 11.89 11.15
C TYR A 67 14.97 10.45 11.33
N TYR A 68 16.26 10.20 11.09
CA TYR A 68 16.86 8.88 11.27
C TYR A 68 16.94 8.48 12.74
N LYS A 69 17.05 9.47 13.65
CA LYS A 69 16.90 9.26 15.10
C LYS A 69 15.47 8.86 15.49
N ILE A 70 14.45 9.44 14.86
CA ILE A 70 13.03 9.09 15.09
C ILE A 70 12.73 7.66 14.63
N ILE A 71 13.14 7.29 13.40
CA ILE A 71 12.83 5.96 12.86
C ILE A 71 13.76 4.88 13.41
N GLY A 72 14.96 5.23 13.86
CA GLY A 72 15.97 4.30 14.33
C GLY A 72 16.65 3.54 13.18
N MET A 73 17.97 3.70 13.08
CA MET A 73 18.81 3.04 12.06
C MET A 73 19.52 1.78 12.56
N GLN A 74 19.36 1.43 13.85
CA GLN A 74 20.06 0.31 14.47
C GLN A 74 19.68 -1.04 13.84
N GLY A 75 20.67 -1.91 13.67
CA GLY A 75 20.52 -3.24 13.07
C GLY A 75 20.43 -3.24 11.54
N ASN A 76 20.12 -4.40 10.97
CA ASN A 76 19.98 -4.60 9.53
C ASN A 76 18.57 -5.12 9.17
N ILE A 77 18.34 -5.38 7.87
CA ILE A 77 17.04 -5.85 7.38
C ILE A 77 16.62 -7.21 7.96
N PHE A 78 17.56 -8.03 8.43
CA PHE A 78 17.30 -9.36 8.99
C PHE A 78 17.06 -9.32 10.51
N SER A 79 17.54 -8.30 11.21
CA SER A 79 17.38 -8.17 12.65
C SER A 79 16.14 -7.36 13.04
N ARG A 80 15.56 -6.59 12.12
CA ARG A 80 14.40 -5.72 12.37
C ARG A 80 13.09 -6.39 11.98
N VAL A 81 12.06 -6.22 12.81
CA VAL A 81 10.70 -6.72 12.58
C VAL A 81 10.15 -6.23 11.23
N ASP A 82 10.21 -4.92 10.97
CA ASP A 82 9.75 -4.35 9.70
C ASP A 82 10.55 -4.90 8.49
N GLY A 83 11.86 -5.09 8.66
CA GLY A 83 12.75 -5.57 7.61
C GLY A 83 12.43 -7.00 7.18
N VAL A 84 12.33 -7.92 8.14
CA VAL A 84 11.97 -9.31 7.87
C VAL A 84 10.51 -9.47 7.41
N MET A 85 9.62 -8.58 7.85
CA MET A 85 8.26 -8.53 7.34
C MET A 85 8.25 -8.16 5.85
N ILE A 86 8.99 -7.12 5.43
CA ILE A 86 9.07 -6.70 4.02
C ILE A 86 9.70 -7.79 3.14
N LEU A 87 10.78 -8.43 3.61
CA LEU A 87 11.36 -9.58 2.91
C LEU A 87 10.32 -10.70 2.72
N GLY A 88 9.50 -10.95 3.73
CA GLY A 88 8.39 -11.88 3.65
C GLY A 88 7.34 -11.43 2.64
N MET A 89 7.02 -10.14 2.58
CA MET A 89 6.08 -9.62 1.59
C MET A 89 6.61 -9.80 0.15
N PHE A 90 7.89 -9.53 -0.10
CA PHE A 90 8.51 -9.80 -1.40
C PHE A 90 8.47 -11.30 -1.73
N ALA A 91 8.83 -12.17 -0.79
CA ALA A 91 8.79 -13.61 -0.94
C ALA A 91 7.36 -14.11 -1.24
N GLY A 92 6.34 -13.57 -0.57
CA GLY A 92 4.93 -13.90 -0.81
C GLY A 92 4.48 -13.43 -2.20
N CYS A 93 4.76 -12.17 -2.54
CA CYS A 93 4.40 -11.61 -3.85
C CYS A 93 5.04 -12.38 -5.00
N ILE A 94 6.35 -12.65 -4.95
CA ILE A 94 7.03 -13.37 -6.03
C ILE A 94 6.55 -14.83 -6.13
N SER A 95 6.29 -15.49 -5.00
CA SER A 95 5.77 -16.88 -4.99
C SER A 95 4.40 -16.95 -5.66
N ALA A 96 3.48 -16.07 -5.28
CA ALA A 96 2.15 -16.03 -5.86
C ALA A 96 2.15 -15.61 -7.34
N ALA A 97 2.96 -14.61 -7.71
CA ALA A 97 3.12 -14.20 -9.09
C ALA A 97 3.67 -15.33 -9.98
N LEU A 98 4.58 -16.14 -9.45
CA LEU A 98 5.14 -17.31 -10.13
C LEU A 98 4.14 -18.45 -10.25
N TRP A 99 3.33 -18.73 -9.22
CA TRP A 99 2.30 -19.76 -9.25
C TRP A 99 1.26 -19.52 -10.35
N ALA A 100 0.83 -18.27 -10.50
CA ALA A 100 -0.11 -17.87 -11.54
C ALA A 100 0.54 -17.60 -12.89
N ASN A 101 1.86 -17.77 -12.99
CA ASN A 101 2.63 -17.51 -14.19
C ASN A 101 2.45 -16.06 -14.74
N ASN A 102 2.23 -15.12 -13.83
CA ASN A 102 2.00 -13.70 -14.14
C ASN A 102 3.30 -12.92 -14.35
N VAL A 103 4.45 -13.48 -13.91
CA VAL A 103 5.76 -12.86 -14.06
C VAL A 103 6.12 -12.72 -15.53
N LYS A 104 6.08 -11.50 -16.05
CA LYS A 104 6.44 -11.17 -17.43
C LYS A 104 7.21 -9.86 -17.43
N TRP A 105 8.42 -9.87 -17.97
CA TRP A 105 9.23 -8.67 -18.12
C TRP A 105 8.56 -7.70 -19.09
N ARG A 106 7.97 -6.63 -18.56
CA ARG A 106 7.26 -5.60 -19.34
C ARG A 106 8.09 -4.32 -19.35
N ASN A 107 9.04 -4.25 -20.28
CA ASN A 107 10.00 -3.15 -20.39
C ASN A 107 9.64 -2.13 -21.47
N GLN A 108 8.44 -1.56 -21.43
CA GLN A 108 7.98 -0.56 -22.41
C GLN A 108 7.38 0.73 -21.80
N PRO A 109 7.93 1.34 -20.73
CA PRO A 109 7.49 2.68 -20.35
C PRO A 109 8.10 3.73 -21.29
N HIS A 110 7.25 4.52 -21.95
CA HIS A 110 7.68 5.73 -22.67
C HIS A 110 8.48 6.65 -21.74
N LYS A 111 9.48 7.40 -22.23
CA LYS A 111 10.35 8.26 -21.39
C LYS A 111 9.55 9.18 -20.45
N ARG A 112 8.48 9.78 -20.95
CA ARG A 112 7.54 10.60 -20.15
C ARG A 112 6.95 9.84 -18.96
N ARG A 113 6.63 8.56 -19.14
CA ARG A 113 6.04 7.72 -18.10
C ARG A 113 7.07 7.32 -17.03
N ILE A 114 8.34 7.17 -17.41
CA ILE A 114 9.45 6.98 -16.46
C ILE A 114 9.63 8.24 -15.60
N VAL A 115 9.63 9.43 -16.22
CA VAL A 115 9.72 10.70 -15.49
C VAL A 115 8.53 10.87 -14.53
N GLN A 116 7.30 10.55 -14.97
CA GLN A 116 6.12 10.55 -14.10
C GLN A 116 6.25 9.52 -12.95
N ALA A 117 6.81 8.34 -13.19
CA ALA A 117 7.07 7.35 -12.15
C ALA A 117 8.05 7.87 -11.09
N LEU A 118 9.17 8.47 -11.52
CA LEU A 118 10.18 8.99 -10.62
C LEU A 118 9.67 10.17 -9.81
N ILE A 119 9.09 11.18 -10.47
CA ILE A 119 8.56 12.38 -9.79
C ILE A 119 7.38 12.01 -8.90
N GLY A 120 6.43 11.21 -9.40
CA GLY A 120 5.28 10.78 -8.61
C GLY A 120 5.69 9.88 -7.44
N GLY A 121 6.67 9.00 -7.66
CA GLY A 121 7.25 8.16 -6.62
C GLY A 121 7.92 9.00 -5.54
N ALA A 122 8.72 9.99 -5.91
CA ALA A 122 9.38 10.90 -4.99
C ALA A 122 8.40 11.75 -4.18
N LEU A 123 7.38 12.31 -4.83
CA LEU A 123 6.31 13.03 -4.14
C LEU A 123 5.55 12.13 -3.15
N ALA A 124 5.28 10.88 -3.55
CA ALA A 124 4.68 9.89 -2.66
C ALA A 124 5.60 9.58 -1.47
N GLY A 125 6.88 9.27 -1.70
CA GLY A 125 7.84 8.96 -0.62
C GLY A 125 8.01 10.12 0.35
N PHE A 126 8.16 11.34 -0.17
CA PHE A 126 8.25 12.56 0.62
C PHE A 126 6.98 12.77 1.46
N GLY A 127 5.80 12.74 0.82
CA GLY A 127 4.51 12.93 1.49
C GLY A 127 4.23 11.86 2.55
N ALA A 128 4.56 10.59 2.27
CA ALA A 128 4.39 9.47 3.19
C ALA A 128 5.31 9.55 4.42
N ARG A 129 6.43 10.25 4.34
CA ARG A 129 7.32 10.49 5.47
C ARG A 129 6.96 11.76 6.23
N LEU A 130 6.48 12.79 5.54
CA LEU A 130 6.01 14.03 6.17
C LEU A 130 4.78 13.75 7.02
N ALA A 131 3.83 13.01 6.45
CA ALA A 131 2.68 12.50 7.19
C ALA A 131 3.01 11.29 8.05
N MET A 132 4.27 10.88 8.26
CA MET A 132 4.63 9.74 9.13
C MET A 132 3.88 8.42 8.86
N GLY A 133 3.38 8.21 7.65
CA GLY A 133 2.71 6.99 7.22
C GLY A 133 2.18 7.08 5.79
N CYS A 134 1.81 5.93 5.23
CA CYS A 134 1.23 5.78 3.90
C CYS A 134 -0.19 5.20 4.00
N ASN A 135 -0.82 4.86 2.88
CA ASN A 135 -2.14 4.21 2.90
C ASN A 135 -2.20 2.91 3.72
N LEU A 136 -1.11 2.15 3.77
CA LEU A 136 -1.06 0.95 4.59
C LEU A 136 -0.93 1.32 6.08
N ALA A 137 0.07 2.13 6.41
CA ALA A 137 0.41 2.48 7.78
C ALA A 137 -0.63 3.40 8.46
N SER A 138 -1.04 4.47 7.79
CA SER A 138 -1.96 5.48 8.33
C SER A 138 -3.42 5.10 8.12
N LEU A 139 -3.83 4.79 6.88
CA LEU A 139 -5.23 4.47 6.59
C LEU A 139 -5.61 3.06 7.09
N PHE A 140 -4.89 2.02 6.65
CA PHE A 140 -5.29 0.63 6.93
C PHE A 140 -5.03 0.20 8.38
N THR A 141 -3.87 0.53 8.95
CA THR A 141 -3.52 0.18 10.33
C THR A 141 -3.54 1.32 11.34
N GLY A 142 -3.53 2.58 10.89
CA GLY A 142 -3.50 3.75 11.79
C GLY A 142 -4.89 4.14 12.30
N ILE A 143 -5.93 4.01 11.46
CA ILE A 143 -7.33 4.22 11.89
C ILE A 143 -7.75 3.20 12.98
N PRO A 144 -7.44 1.89 12.86
CA PRO A 144 -7.64 0.92 13.95
C PRO A 144 -6.95 1.27 15.27
N GLN A 145 -5.88 2.09 15.23
CA GLN A 145 -5.15 2.56 16.41
C GLN A 145 -5.73 3.85 17.00
N PHE A 146 -6.88 4.32 16.50
CA PHE A 146 -7.62 5.48 17.03
C PHE A 146 -6.85 6.81 16.93
N SER A 147 -5.95 6.91 15.95
CA SER A 147 -5.16 8.11 15.71
C SER A 147 -5.92 9.13 14.85
N VAL A 148 -6.08 10.37 15.34
CA VAL A 148 -6.72 11.46 14.55
C VAL A 148 -5.88 11.84 13.33
N HIS A 149 -4.55 11.77 13.47
CA HIS A 149 -3.61 11.97 12.37
C HIS A 149 -3.95 11.12 11.14
N ALA A 150 -4.35 9.86 11.33
CA ALA A 150 -4.72 8.96 10.24
C ALA A 150 -5.93 9.45 9.44
N TRP A 151 -6.89 10.10 10.10
CA TRP A 151 -8.06 10.71 9.48
C TRP A 151 -7.68 11.93 8.64
N PHE A 152 -6.84 12.82 9.18
CA PHE A 152 -6.31 13.97 8.44
C PHE A 152 -5.56 13.52 7.18
N PHE A 153 -4.67 12.54 7.32
CA PHE A 153 -3.95 11.96 6.20
C PHE A 153 -4.89 11.35 5.15
N THR A 154 -5.93 10.61 5.57
CA THR A 154 -6.86 9.94 4.66
C THR A 154 -7.68 10.95 3.84
N ILE A 155 -8.22 11.99 4.49
CA ILE A 155 -8.98 13.05 3.82
C ILE A 155 -8.08 13.82 2.86
N ALA A 156 -6.89 14.21 3.32
CA ALA A 156 -5.91 14.90 2.49
C ALA A 156 -5.47 14.04 1.29
N THR A 157 -5.27 12.74 1.47
CA THR A 157 -4.95 11.80 0.39
C THR A 157 -6.10 11.70 -0.62
N ALA A 158 -7.35 11.66 -0.16
CA ALA A 158 -8.51 11.68 -1.06
C ALA A 158 -8.55 12.96 -1.93
N ILE A 159 -8.27 14.12 -1.33
CA ILE A 159 -8.20 15.41 -2.06
C ILE A 159 -7.00 15.41 -3.03
N GLY A 160 -5.82 14.98 -2.57
CA GLY A 160 -4.60 14.92 -3.37
C GLY A 160 -4.73 13.99 -4.57
N THR A 161 -5.38 12.83 -4.39
CA THR A 161 -5.66 11.90 -5.49
C THR A 161 -6.66 12.47 -6.50
N TYR A 162 -7.68 13.21 -6.05
CA TYR A 162 -8.59 13.91 -6.96
C TYR A 162 -7.85 14.96 -7.81
N ALA A 163 -6.99 15.78 -7.18
CA ALA A 163 -6.14 16.75 -7.89
C ALA A 163 -5.17 16.05 -8.86
N GLY A 164 -4.53 14.96 -8.42
CA GLY A 164 -3.64 14.14 -9.24
C GLY A 164 -4.36 13.55 -10.46
N VAL A 165 -5.60 13.11 -10.33
CA VAL A 165 -6.42 12.64 -11.46
C VAL A 165 -6.66 13.76 -12.46
N LYS A 166 -7.03 14.96 -12.00
CA LYS A 166 -7.25 16.11 -12.88
C LYS A 166 -6.00 16.48 -13.67
N VAL A 167 -4.84 16.47 -13.01
CA VAL A 167 -3.56 16.81 -13.65
C VAL A 167 -3.11 15.71 -14.62
N THR A 168 -3.14 14.44 -14.21
CA THR A 168 -2.73 13.33 -15.09
C THR A 168 -3.59 13.18 -16.34
N LEU A 169 -4.83 13.69 -16.32
CA LEU A 169 -5.71 13.72 -17.48
C LEU A 169 -5.41 14.84 -18.49
N LEU A 170 -4.54 15.81 -18.16
CA LEU A 170 -4.14 16.88 -19.07
C LEU A 170 -3.34 16.35 -20.29
N PRO A 171 -3.42 17.01 -21.46
CA PRO A 171 -2.80 16.53 -22.70
C PRO A 171 -1.28 16.30 -22.60
N ILE A 172 -0.58 17.09 -21.78
CA ILE A 172 0.87 17.00 -21.60
C ILE A 172 1.31 15.67 -20.97
N PHE A 173 0.49 15.10 -20.10
CA PHE A 173 0.79 13.84 -19.39
C PHE A 173 0.30 12.59 -20.12
N ARG A 174 -0.59 12.74 -21.12
CA ARG A 174 -1.05 11.62 -21.95
C ARG A 174 0.05 11.20 -22.91
N VAL A 175 0.44 9.92 -22.81
CA VAL A 175 1.32 9.30 -23.80
C VAL A 175 0.47 8.94 -25.02
N LYS A 176 0.88 9.37 -26.22
CA LYS A 176 0.28 8.89 -27.46
C LYS A 176 0.62 7.41 -27.59
N LEU A 177 -0.40 6.56 -27.57
CA LEU A 177 -0.22 5.14 -27.85
C LEU A 177 0.01 4.99 -29.35
N GLU A 178 1.24 4.68 -29.74
CA GLU A 178 1.52 4.27 -31.11
C GLU A 178 0.96 2.85 -31.30
N LEU A 179 -0.23 2.77 -31.87
CA LEU A 179 -0.83 1.51 -32.27
C LEU A 179 0.01 0.93 -33.40
N LYS A 180 0.85 -0.07 -33.09
CA LYS A 180 1.51 -0.86 -34.13
C LYS A 180 0.46 -1.65 -34.89
N LYS A 181 0.38 -1.45 -36.21
CA LYS A 181 -0.47 -2.26 -37.08
C LYS A 181 -0.01 -3.72 -37.05
N GLY A 182 -0.95 -4.62 -36.79
CA GLY A 182 -0.74 -6.07 -36.75
C GLY A 182 -1.39 -6.69 -35.52
N ALA A 183 -2.02 -7.86 -35.68
CA ALA A 183 -2.40 -8.69 -34.55
C ALA A 183 -1.09 -9.14 -33.87
N ALA A 184 -0.81 -8.62 -32.68
CA ALA A 184 0.31 -9.12 -31.89
C ALA A 184 0.12 -10.64 -31.76
N LYS A 185 1.07 -11.43 -32.28
CA LYS A 185 1.04 -12.89 -32.09
C LYS A 185 0.97 -13.14 -30.59
N ILE A 186 -0.15 -13.67 -30.12
CA ILE A 186 -0.30 -14.08 -28.73
C ILE A 186 0.72 -15.19 -28.54
N LYS A 187 1.83 -14.89 -27.88
CA LYS A 187 2.86 -15.87 -27.61
C LYS A 187 2.24 -16.91 -26.69
N GLU A 188 1.99 -18.09 -27.21
CA GLU A 188 1.51 -19.21 -26.41
C GLU A 188 2.47 -19.45 -25.26
N THR A 189 1.89 -19.74 -24.10
CA THR A 189 2.67 -19.92 -22.89
C THR A 189 3.24 -21.33 -22.90
N ASP A 190 4.56 -21.45 -22.91
CA ASP A 190 5.23 -22.76 -22.85
C ASP A 190 4.86 -23.47 -21.52
N PRO A 191 4.21 -24.66 -21.57
CA PRO A 191 3.80 -25.39 -20.38
C PRO A 191 4.99 -25.79 -19.48
N LYS A 192 6.16 -26.10 -20.07
CA LYS A 192 7.38 -26.42 -19.30
C LYS A 192 7.88 -25.19 -18.54
N GLN A 193 7.83 -24.02 -19.17
CA GLN A 193 8.18 -22.75 -18.53
C GLN A 193 7.23 -22.43 -17.37
N ALA A 194 5.93 -22.62 -17.56
CA ALA A 194 4.92 -22.40 -16.52
C ALA A 194 5.13 -23.35 -15.33
N GLN A 195 5.43 -24.63 -15.59
CA GLN A 195 5.73 -25.61 -14.54
C GLN A 195 7.00 -25.27 -13.78
N ARG A 196 8.07 -24.86 -14.46
CA ARG A 196 9.33 -24.43 -13.82
C ARG A 196 9.11 -23.21 -12.92
N ARG A 197 8.37 -22.21 -13.40
CA ARG A 197 8.02 -21.01 -12.61
C ARG A 197 7.21 -21.38 -11.37
N PHE A 198 6.21 -22.25 -11.51
CA PHE A 198 5.42 -22.74 -10.40
C PHE A 198 6.29 -23.39 -9.31
N TRP A 199 7.23 -24.26 -9.70
CA TRP A 199 8.15 -24.91 -8.76
C TRP A 199 9.11 -23.93 -8.08
N ILE A 200 9.63 -22.94 -8.82
CA ILE A 200 10.44 -21.88 -8.21
C ILE A 200 9.61 -21.13 -7.16
N GLY A 201 8.36 -20.79 -7.47
CA GLY A 201 7.45 -20.16 -6.50
C GLY A 201 7.22 -21.02 -5.25
N MET A 202 7.05 -22.34 -5.41
CA MET A 202 6.95 -23.26 -4.28
C MET A 202 8.23 -23.30 -3.44
N VAL A 203 9.39 -23.36 -4.08
CA VAL A 203 10.68 -23.37 -3.38
C VAL A 203 10.88 -22.08 -2.58
N VAL A 204 10.60 -20.91 -3.17
CA VAL A 204 10.70 -19.63 -2.46
C VAL A 204 9.73 -19.58 -1.28
N PHE A 205 8.48 -20.00 -1.48
CA PHE A 205 7.46 -20.02 -0.43
C PHE A 205 7.85 -20.93 0.74
N PHE A 206 8.20 -22.19 0.47
CA PHE A 206 8.55 -23.14 1.52
C PHE A 206 9.90 -22.83 2.17
N ALA A 207 10.89 -22.34 1.43
CA ALA A 207 12.15 -21.89 2.01
C ALA A 207 11.92 -20.74 3.01
N TYR A 208 11.09 -19.76 2.65
CA TYR A 208 10.78 -18.65 3.55
C TYR A 208 9.93 -19.08 4.74
N LEU A 209 8.97 -19.99 4.53
CA LEU A 209 8.13 -20.56 5.59
C LEU A 209 8.97 -21.34 6.60
N ILE A 210 9.86 -22.22 6.14
CA ILE A 210 10.76 -22.99 7.01
C ILE A 210 11.71 -22.04 7.76
N ALA A 211 12.27 -21.04 7.08
CA ALA A 211 13.11 -20.04 7.72
C ALA A 211 12.35 -19.26 8.81
N SER A 212 11.09 -18.88 8.55
CA SER A 212 10.22 -18.22 9.52
C SER A 212 9.97 -19.09 10.76
N LEU A 213 9.65 -20.38 10.56
CA LEU A 213 9.44 -21.31 11.67
C LEU A 213 10.73 -21.54 12.47
N TYR A 214 11.87 -21.63 11.79
CA TYR A 214 13.18 -21.74 12.45
C TYR A 214 13.50 -20.49 13.28
N VAL A 215 13.36 -19.30 12.71
CA VAL A 215 13.59 -18.03 13.43
C VAL A 215 12.61 -17.88 14.59
N MET A 216 11.38 -18.40 14.48
CA MET A 216 10.41 -18.39 15.58
C MET A 216 10.89 -19.16 16.82
N THR A 217 11.75 -20.16 16.65
CA THR A 217 12.40 -20.87 17.78
C THR A 217 13.39 -19.99 18.55
N GLN A 218 13.96 -18.97 17.88
CA GLN A 218 14.93 -18.04 18.47
C GLN A 218 14.25 -16.78 19.00
N SER A 219 13.34 -16.21 18.19
CA SER A 219 12.56 -15.02 18.52
C SER A 219 11.18 -15.12 17.91
N ILE A 220 10.18 -15.33 18.76
CA ILE A 220 8.78 -15.42 18.36
C ILE A 220 8.37 -14.17 17.55
N LYS A 221 8.79 -12.97 17.98
CA LYS A 221 8.45 -11.71 17.30
C LYS A 221 8.98 -11.66 15.86
N LEU A 222 10.25 -12.03 15.64
CA LEU A 222 10.86 -11.98 14.30
C LEU A 222 10.29 -13.09 13.40
N GLY A 223 10.20 -14.33 13.89
CA GLY A 223 9.65 -15.44 13.12
C GLY A 223 8.19 -15.20 12.74
N PHE A 224 7.41 -14.65 13.65
CA PHE A 224 6.02 -14.28 13.40
C PHE A 224 5.89 -13.14 12.39
N ALA A 225 6.77 -12.12 12.45
CA ALA A 225 6.78 -11.05 11.46
C ALA A 225 7.14 -11.54 10.05
N MET A 226 8.04 -12.52 9.94
CA MET A 226 8.32 -13.20 8.66
C MET A 226 7.08 -13.91 8.12
N LEU A 227 6.38 -14.66 8.97
CA LEU A 227 5.17 -15.40 8.60
C LEU A 227 4.05 -14.46 8.13
N CYS A 228 3.80 -13.39 8.89
CA CYS A 228 2.84 -12.35 8.53
C CYS A 228 3.25 -11.65 7.24
N GLY A 229 4.52 -11.32 7.06
CA GLY A 229 5.06 -10.76 5.83
C GLY A 229 4.74 -11.63 4.62
N LEU A 230 5.00 -12.93 4.70
CA LEU A 230 4.68 -13.92 3.67
C LEU A 230 3.18 -13.90 3.33
N ALA A 231 2.32 -13.95 4.34
CA ALA A 231 0.87 -13.92 4.17
C ALA A 231 0.35 -12.59 3.60
N PHE A 232 0.87 -11.44 4.07
CA PHE A 232 0.55 -10.13 3.52
C PHE A 232 0.93 -10.00 2.05
N GLY A 233 2.11 -10.51 1.67
CA GLY A 233 2.56 -10.54 0.28
C GLY A 233 1.62 -11.37 -0.61
N LEU A 234 1.24 -12.57 -0.16
CA LEU A 234 0.27 -13.42 -0.85
C LEU A 234 -1.09 -12.72 -1.04
N LEU A 235 -1.62 -12.13 0.03
CA LEU A 235 -2.92 -11.43 0.01
C LEU A 235 -2.89 -10.23 -0.95
N ILE A 236 -1.83 -9.42 -0.90
CA ILE A 236 -1.69 -8.25 -1.78
C ILE A 236 -1.64 -8.68 -3.24
N GLU A 237 -0.82 -9.68 -3.58
CA GLU A 237 -0.59 -10.04 -4.98
C GLU A 237 -1.78 -10.82 -5.56
N ARG A 238 -2.40 -11.75 -4.81
CA ARG A 238 -3.57 -12.51 -5.27
C ARG A 238 -4.87 -11.73 -5.29
N ALA A 239 -5.08 -10.80 -4.36
CA ALA A 239 -6.28 -9.97 -4.35
C ALA A 239 -6.07 -8.60 -5.02
N GLN A 240 -4.85 -8.34 -5.53
CA GLN A 240 -4.46 -7.08 -6.18
C GLN A 240 -4.81 -5.87 -5.31
N ILE A 241 -4.48 -5.95 -4.01
CA ILE A 241 -4.80 -4.92 -3.03
C ILE A 241 -3.96 -3.69 -3.35
N CYS A 242 -4.61 -2.68 -3.94
CA CYS A 242 -3.96 -1.45 -4.34
C CYS A 242 -4.78 -0.24 -3.87
N PHE A 243 -4.23 0.47 -2.88
CA PHE A 243 -4.86 1.69 -2.36
C PHE A 243 -4.91 2.80 -3.42
N THR A 244 -3.92 2.86 -4.31
CA THR A 244 -3.91 3.84 -5.40
C THR A 244 -5.10 3.67 -6.33
N SER A 245 -5.45 2.44 -6.72
CA SER A 245 -6.64 2.21 -7.54
C SER A 245 -7.92 2.47 -6.76
N ALA A 246 -7.95 2.18 -5.46
CA ALA A 246 -9.13 2.46 -4.62
C ALA A 246 -9.52 3.96 -4.66
N PHE A 247 -8.54 4.86 -4.53
CA PHE A 247 -8.78 6.30 -4.63
C PHE A 247 -8.96 6.77 -6.08
N ARG A 248 -8.05 6.40 -6.98
CA ARG A 248 -8.07 6.86 -8.37
C ARG A 248 -9.36 6.43 -9.10
N ASP A 249 -9.76 5.17 -8.95
CA ASP A 249 -10.88 4.62 -9.70
C ASP A 249 -12.22 5.18 -9.21
N LEU A 250 -12.30 5.61 -7.95
CA LEU A 250 -13.42 6.36 -7.39
C LEU A 250 -13.64 7.68 -8.14
N TRP A 251 -12.56 8.40 -8.47
CA TRP A 251 -12.63 9.68 -9.18
C TRP A 251 -12.75 9.53 -10.70
N VAL A 252 -12.07 8.55 -11.29
CA VAL A 252 -12.02 8.37 -12.75
C VAL A 252 -13.21 7.60 -13.29
N THR A 253 -13.61 6.52 -12.60
CA THR A 253 -14.60 5.55 -13.12
C THR A 253 -15.83 5.40 -12.23
N GLY A 254 -15.82 5.97 -11.03
CA GLY A 254 -16.87 5.77 -10.02
C GLY A 254 -16.87 4.38 -9.37
N ARG A 255 -15.95 3.47 -9.74
CA ARG A 255 -15.89 2.12 -9.16
C ARG A 255 -15.39 2.20 -7.72
N ALA A 256 -16.25 1.82 -6.76
CA ALA A 256 -15.92 1.87 -5.34
C ALA A 256 -15.56 0.51 -4.72
N TYR A 257 -15.44 -0.55 -5.53
CA TYR A 257 -15.31 -1.93 -5.02
C TYR A 257 -14.12 -2.13 -4.07
N MET A 258 -12.92 -1.68 -4.46
CA MET A 258 -11.72 -1.79 -3.61
C MET A 258 -11.78 -0.86 -2.39
N ALA A 259 -12.36 0.34 -2.53
CA ALA A 259 -12.55 1.26 -1.41
C ALA A 259 -13.46 0.65 -0.33
N LYS A 260 -14.57 0.02 -0.74
CA LYS A 260 -15.47 -0.73 0.15
C LYS A 260 -14.73 -1.88 0.84
N ALA A 261 -13.94 -2.68 0.10
CA ALA A 261 -13.14 -3.77 0.67
C ALA A 261 -12.16 -3.29 1.75
N ILE A 262 -11.47 -2.17 1.51
CA ILE A 262 -10.56 -1.54 2.48
C ILE A 262 -11.30 -1.11 3.74
N ILE A 263 -12.45 -0.45 3.61
CA ILE A 263 -13.24 -0.02 4.78
C ILE A 263 -13.70 -1.23 5.61
N PHE A 264 -14.18 -2.31 4.97
CA PHE A 264 -14.54 -3.54 5.68
C PHE A 264 -13.34 -4.17 6.41
N GLY A 265 -12.17 -4.20 5.78
CA GLY A 265 -10.95 -4.69 6.43
C GLY A 265 -10.55 -3.84 7.64
N ILE A 266 -10.68 -2.52 7.54
CA ILE A 266 -10.40 -1.60 8.66
C ILE A 266 -11.42 -1.82 9.79
N LEU A 267 -12.71 -1.95 9.48
CA LEU A 267 -13.76 -2.21 10.47
C LEU A 267 -13.46 -3.50 11.25
N VAL A 268 -13.15 -4.58 10.56
CA VAL A 268 -12.84 -5.86 11.24
C VAL A 268 -11.53 -5.78 12.02
N GLY A 269 -10.49 -5.16 11.45
CA GLY A 269 -9.20 -4.97 12.13
C GLY A 269 -9.29 -4.08 13.36
N THR A 270 -10.21 -3.10 13.38
CA THR A 270 -10.39 -2.17 14.51
C THR A 270 -10.80 -2.89 15.79
N ILE A 271 -11.70 -3.88 15.74
CA ILE A 271 -12.03 -4.70 16.92
C ILE A 271 -10.80 -5.40 17.46
N GLY A 272 -10.02 -6.05 16.59
CA GLY A 272 -8.83 -6.78 17.02
C GLY A 272 -7.78 -5.86 17.65
N VAL A 273 -7.51 -4.71 17.04
CA VAL A 273 -6.55 -3.72 17.58
C VAL A 273 -7.08 -3.13 18.90
N PHE A 274 -8.37 -2.81 18.99
CA PHE A 274 -8.99 -2.33 20.21
C PHE A 274 -8.82 -3.34 21.37
N SER A 275 -9.08 -4.62 21.12
CA SER A 275 -8.87 -5.67 22.12
C SER A 275 -7.43 -5.69 22.65
N TYR A 276 -6.43 -5.61 21.78
CA TYR A 276 -5.02 -5.56 22.23
C TYR A 276 -4.65 -4.28 22.97
N ILE A 277 -5.21 -3.14 22.59
CA ILE A 277 -5.03 -1.88 23.33
C ILE A 277 -5.59 -2.00 24.75
N GLN A 278 -6.77 -2.60 24.90
CA GLN A 278 -7.38 -2.85 26.21
C GLN A 278 -6.58 -3.84 27.07
N LEU A 279 -5.84 -4.75 26.44
CA LEU A 279 -4.90 -5.65 27.11
C LEU A 279 -3.55 -4.98 27.47
N GLY A 280 -3.38 -3.68 27.17
CA GLY A 280 -2.21 -2.89 27.55
C GLY A 280 -1.17 -2.69 26.44
N VAL A 281 -1.44 -3.15 25.21
CA VAL A 281 -0.54 -2.88 24.07
C VAL A 281 -0.66 -1.41 23.67
N SER A 282 0.47 -0.67 23.72
CA SER A 282 0.46 0.77 23.45
C SER A 282 0.18 1.08 21.97
N PRO A 283 -0.84 1.90 21.64
CA PRO A 283 -1.09 2.32 20.27
C PRO A 283 0.03 3.24 19.77
N LYS A 284 0.34 3.16 18.47
CA LYS A 284 1.33 4.02 17.82
C LYS A 284 0.61 5.19 17.14
N ILE A 285 0.82 6.38 17.69
CA ILE A 285 0.08 7.58 17.31
C ILE A 285 1.08 8.65 16.89
N MET A 286 0.78 9.31 15.77
CA MET A 286 1.62 10.34 15.17
C MET A 286 0.99 11.72 15.33
N TRP A 287 1.79 12.77 15.08
CA TRP A 287 1.39 14.17 15.24
C TRP A 287 0.23 14.54 14.32
N ALA A 288 -0.88 15.01 14.89
CA ALA A 288 -2.07 15.42 14.14
C ALA A 288 -1.95 16.91 13.73
N GLY A 289 -0.93 17.24 12.93
CA GLY A 289 -0.64 18.60 12.49
C GLY A 289 -0.74 18.82 10.97
N PRO A 290 -0.30 19.99 10.49
CA PRO A 290 -0.16 20.32 9.07
C PRO A 290 0.67 19.30 8.29
N ASN A 291 1.65 18.65 8.94
CA ASN A 291 2.41 17.56 8.34
C ASN A 291 1.52 16.42 7.80
N ALA A 292 0.45 16.07 8.51
CA ALA A 292 -0.50 15.03 8.09
C ALA A 292 -1.26 15.44 6.83
N ILE A 293 -1.66 16.71 6.77
CA ILE A 293 -2.47 17.26 5.69
C ILE A 293 -1.61 17.50 4.44
N ILE A 294 -0.51 18.23 4.57
CA ILE A 294 0.42 18.51 3.46
C ILE A 294 1.02 17.21 2.95
N GLY A 295 1.46 16.33 3.86
CA GLY A 295 2.00 15.03 3.49
C GLY A 295 0.96 14.15 2.79
N GLY A 296 -0.29 14.12 3.27
CA GLY A 296 -1.39 13.40 2.62
C GLY A 296 -1.74 13.95 1.24
N LEU A 297 -1.74 15.28 1.05
CA LEU A 297 -1.98 15.91 -0.25
C LEU A 297 -0.89 15.54 -1.27
N LEU A 298 0.37 15.71 -0.88
CA LEU A 298 1.53 15.38 -1.72
C LEU A 298 1.57 13.88 -2.04
N PHE A 299 1.30 13.05 -1.04
CA PHE A 299 1.22 11.61 -1.18
C PHE A 299 0.12 11.20 -2.16
N GLY A 300 -1.10 11.69 -1.95
CA GLY A 300 -2.26 11.40 -2.80
C GLY A 300 -2.04 11.83 -4.25
N PHE A 301 -1.45 13.01 -4.46
CA PHE A 301 -1.08 13.47 -5.80
C PHE A 301 -0.02 12.57 -6.43
N GLY A 302 1.05 12.27 -5.69
CA GLY A 302 2.19 11.46 -6.13
C GLY A 302 1.79 10.06 -6.57
N ILE A 303 0.95 9.37 -5.80
CA ILE A 303 0.53 7.99 -6.13
C ILE A 303 -0.28 7.92 -7.42
N VAL A 304 -1.06 8.96 -7.76
CA VAL A 304 -1.81 9.00 -9.03
C VAL A 304 -0.87 9.27 -10.20
N LEU A 305 0.06 10.21 -10.04
CA LEU A 305 1.07 10.52 -11.05
C LEU A 305 1.94 9.29 -11.38
N ALA A 306 2.47 8.63 -10.35
CA ALA A 306 3.25 7.41 -10.46
C ALA A 306 2.44 6.21 -10.94
N GLY A 307 1.15 6.14 -10.59
CA GLY A 307 0.27 5.00 -10.84
C GLY A 307 0.46 3.84 -9.85
N GLY A 308 1.13 4.07 -8.72
CA GLY A 308 1.33 3.11 -7.64
C GLY A 308 1.80 3.78 -6.34
N CYS A 309 1.39 3.23 -5.21
CA CYS A 309 1.90 3.55 -3.87
C CYS A 309 3.00 2.56 -3.46
N GLU A 310 3.47 2.62 -2.22
CA GLU A 310 4.59 1.82 -1.73
C GLU A 310 4.36 0.32 -1.83
N THR A 311 3.21 -0.14 -1.33
CA THR A 311 2.80 -1.54 -1.48
C THR A 311 2.54 -1.87 -2.95
N GLY A 312 1.99 -0.92 -3.71
CA GLY A 312 1.64 -1.07 -5.11
C GLY A 312 2.84 -1.27 -6.04
N TRP A 313 3.92 -0.53 -5.84
CA TRP A 313 5.13 -0.71 -6.66
C TRP A 313 5.86 -1.99 -6.29
N MET A 314 5.85 -2.35 -5.00
CA MET A 314 6.50 -3.54 -4.48
C MET A 314 5.97 -4.81 -5.17
N TYR A 315 4.66 -5.08 -5.10
CA TYR A 315 4.12 -6.32 -5.68
C TYR A 315 4.14 -6.32 -7.21
N ARG A 316 3.86 -5.18 -7.86
CA ARG A 316 3.86 -5.08 -9.34
C ARG A 316 5.25 -5.19 -9.94
N SER A 317 6.28 -4.79 -9.20
CA SER A 317 7.67 -5.04 -9.59
C SER A 317 7.98 -6.54 -9.62
N MET A 318 7.43 -7.33 -8.68
CA MET A 318 7.58 -8.79 -8.64
C MET A 318 6.85 -9.50 -9.77
N GLU A 319 5.79 -8.90 -10.34
CA GLU A 319 5.17 -9.37 -11.58
C GLU A 319 6.02 -9.10 -12.84
N GLY A 320 7.16 -8.40 -12.71
CA GLY A 320 8.05 -8.04 -13.82
C GLY A 320 7.69 -6.73 -14.51
N GLN A 321 6.87 -5.87 -13.90
CA GLN A 321 6.52 -4.56 -14.44
C GLN A 321 7.60 -3.51 -14.12
N VAL A 322 8.51 -3.27 -15.06
CA VAL A 322 9.68 -2.38 -14.88
C VAL A 322 9.30 -0.95 -14.47
N HIS A 323 8.16 -0.44 -14.94
CA HIS A 323 7.61 0.87 -14.55
C HIS A 323 7.59 1.07 -13.03
N PHE A 324 7.22 0.05 -12.28
CA PHE A 324 7.08 0.13 -10.83
C PHE A 324 8.42 0.09 -10.09
N MET A 325 9.48 -0.41 -10.71
CA MET A 325 10.83 -0.30 -10.14
C MET A 325 11.28 1.17 -10.10
N TRP A 326 10.96 1.94 -11.15
CA TRP A 326 11.21 3.39 -11.17
C TRP A 326 10.36 4.15 -10.14
N VAL A 327 9.11 3.71 -9.91
CA VAL A 327 8.27 4.27 -8.83
C VAL A 327 8.92 4.01 -7.47
N GLY A 328 9.41 2.80 -7.23
CA GLY A 328 10.12 2.44 -5.99
C GLY A 328 11.39 3.25 -5.78
N LEU A 329 12.21 3.41 -6.82
CA LEU A 329 13.39 4.27 -6.78
C LEU A 329 13.02 5.72 -6.43
N GLY A 330 12.01 6.28 -7.11
CA GLY A 330 11.50 7.60 -6.78
C GLY A 330 11.05 7.70 -5.32
N ASN A 331 10.33 6.70 -4.81
CA ASN A 331 9.85 6.67 -3.43
C ASN A 331 10.99 6.70 -2.40
N VAL A 332 12.03 5.89 -2.61
CA VAL A 332 13.22 5.87 -1.74
C VAL A 332 13.95 7.20 -1.81
N VAL A 333 14.11 7.79 -3.00
CA VAL A 333 14.75 9.11 -3.16
C VAL A 333 13.95 10.20 -2.44
N GLY A 334 12.62 10.23 -2.62
CA GLY A 334 11.76 11.22 -1.98
C GLY A 334 11.68 11.11 -0.46
N SER A 335 11.66 9.88 0.07
CA SER A 335 11.68 9.65 1.52
C SER A 335 13.01 10.04 2.15
N THR A 336 14.12 9.76 1.46
CA THR A 336 15.47 10.16 1.88
C THR A 336 15.63 11.68 1.84
N TYR A 337 15.11 12.33 0.80
CA TYR A 337 15.14 13.79 0.71
C TYR A 337 14.36 14.45 1.85
N LEU A 338 13.20 13.90 2.23
CA LEU A 338 12.50 14.40 3.42
C LEU A 338 13.35 14.22 4.68
N ALA A 339 14.00 13.06 4.86
CA ALA A 339 14.84 12.82 6.03
C ALA A 339 15.97 13.87 6.14
N TYR A 340 16.50 14.33 5.01
CA TYR A 340 17.48 15.41 4.94
C TYR A 340 16.90 16.77 5.35
N VAL A 341 15.75 17.18 4.80
CA VAL A 341 15.13 18.48 5.11
C VAL A 341 14.29 18.48 6.40
N TRP A 342 14.23 17.37 7.12
CA TRP A 342 13.32 17.19 8.25
C TRP A 342 13.55 18.22 9.35
N ASP A 343 14.82 18.52 9.66
CA ASP A 343 15.17 19.43 10.74
C ASP A 343 14.69 20.87 10.48
N ASP A 344 14.59 21.27 9.21
CA ASP A 344 14.07 22.58 8.81
C ASP A 344 12.54 22.65 8.84
N ILE A 345 11.85 21.57 8.48
CA ILE A 345 10.39 21.57 8.29
C ILE A 345 9.61 21.07 9.51
N ALA A 346 10.20 20.18 10.32
CA ALA A 346 9.52 19.50 11.40
C ALA A 346 9.07 20.43 12.54
N PRO A 347 9.85 21.44 12.96
CA PRO A 347 9.42 22.38 13.99
C PRO A 347 8.10 23.07 13.60
N VAL A 348 8.02 23.55 12.36
CA VAL A 348 6.86 24.30 11.86
C VAL A 348 5.65 23.40 11.59
N LEU A 349 5.88 22.19 11.05
CA LEU A 349 4.80 21.37 10.50
C LEU A 349 4.34 20.22 11.40
N ALA A 350 5.18 19.73 12.33
CA ALA A 350 4.94 18.47 13.03
C ALA A 350 5.13 18.56 14.56
N LEU A 351 6.27 19.07 15.03
CA LEU A 351 6.73 18.83 16.41
C LEU A 351 5.89 19.57 17.47
N ASP A 352 5.33 20.73 17.12
CA ASP A 352 4.51 21.55 18.04
C ASP A 352 3.06 21.04 18.20
N TYR A 353 2.65 20.03 17.44
CA TYR A 353 1.27 19.53 17.43
C TYR A 353 1.09 18.31 18.34
N GLU A 354 -0.10 18.15 18.93
CA GLU A 354 -0.36 17.02 19.82
C GLU A 354 -0.59 15.69 19.07
N LYS A 355 -0.23 14.59 19.75
CA LYS A 355 -0.54 13.22 19.31
C LYS A 355 -1.95 12.82 19.79
N LEU A 356 -2.96 13.26 19.06
CA LEU A 356 -4.36 13.07 19.42
C LEU A 356 -4.83 11.61 19.26
N ASN A 357 -5.41 11.06 20.33
CA ASN A 357 -5.96 9.70 20.41
C ASN A 357 -7.45 9.75 20.78
N LEU A 358 -8.32 9.19 19.93
CA LEU A 358 -9.77 9.17 20.20
C LEU A 358 -10.13 8.39 21.47
N LEU A 359 -9.38 7.35 21.84
CA LEU A 359 -9.62 6.60 23.08
C LEU A 359 -9.29 7.41 24.34
N LYS A 360 -8.30 8.31 24.27
CA LYS A 360 -7.96 9.19 25.40
C LYS A 360 -8.96 10.34 25.52
N SER A 361 -9.40 10.90 24.39
CA SER A 361 -10.29 12.06 24.37
C SER A 361 -11.74 11.71 24.71
N PHE A 362 -12.26 10.56 24.27
CA PHE A 362 -13.67 10.16 24.43
C PHE A 362 -13.86 8.93 25.32
N GLY A 363 -12.79 8.44 25.95
CA GLY A 363 -12.78 7.16 26.67
C GLY A 363 -12.76 5.94 25.72
N PRO A 364 -12.58 4.71 26.25
CA PRO A 364 -12.42 3.52 25.42
C PRO A 364 -13.62 3.23 24.52
N VAL A 365 -14.83 3.22 25.09
CA VAL A 365 -16.07 2.92 24.35
C VAL A 365 -16.47 4.10 23.46
N GLY A 366 -16.35 5.34 23.95
CA GLY A 366 -16.66 6.53 23.16
C GLY A 366 -15.73 6.68 21.96
N GLY A 367 -14.43 6.49 22.14
CA GLY A 367 -13.46 6.51 21.05
C GLY A 367 -13.69 5.39 20.03
N LEU A 368 -14.10 4.20 20.48
CA LEU A 368 -14.51 3.10 19.59
C LEU A 368 -15.72 3.49 18.74
N LEU A 369 -16.79 3.99 19.37
CA LEU A 369 -18.02 4.40 18.68
C LEU A 369 -17.77 5.54 17.69
N VAL A 370 -16.96 6.54 18.07
CA VAL A 370 -16.59 7.65 17.18
C VAL A 370 -15.82 7.13 15.96
N ASN A 371 -14.85 6.23 16.16
CA ASN A 371 -14.06 5.68 15.05
C ASN A 371 -14.92 4.86 14.08
N TYR A 372 -15.84 4.03 14.60
CA TYR A 372 -16.82 3.31 13.78
C TYR A 372 -17.78 4.25 13.07
N GLY A 373 -18.27 5.28 13.76
CA GLY A 373 -19.12 6.31 13.17
C GLY A 373 -18.45 6.98 11.97
N LEU A 374 -17.19 7.38 12.11
CA LEU A 374 -16.40 7.96 11.01
C LEU A 374 -16.21 6.96 9.85
N LEU A 375 -15.91 5.69 10.13
CA LEU A 375 -15.77 4.66 9.08
C LEU A 375 -17.08 4.40 8.33
N ILE A 376 -18.21 4.35 9.05
CA ILE A 376 -19.54 4.19 8.47
C ILE A 376 -19.90 5.41 7.62
N LEU A 377 -19.62 6.62 8.12
CA LEU A 377 -19.83 7.86 7.34
C LEU A 377 -18.97 7.86 6.06
N CYS A 378 -17.72 7.41 6.13
CA CYS A 378 -16.89 7.24 4.94
C CYS A 378 -17.47 6.20 3.97
N LEU A 379 -17.98 5.08 4.47
CA LEU A 379 -18.63 4.07 3.63
C LEU A 379 -19.87 4.62 2.92
N ILE A 380 -20.71 5.35 3.65
CA ILE A 380 -21.89 6.04 3.11
C ILE A 380 -21.46 7.04 2.02
N ALA A 381 -20.43 7.85 2.29
CA ALA A 381 -19.92 8.83 1.32
C ALA A 381 -19.41 8.15 0.04
N VAL A 382 -18.68 7.04 0.17
CA VAL A 382 -18.16 6.26 -0.97
C VAL A 382 -19.30 5.65 -1.80
N VAL A 383 -20.31 5.05 -1.15
CA VAL A 383 -21.47 4.46 -1.83
C VAL A 383 -22.33 5.55 -2.49
N TRP A 384 -22.53 6.67 -1.80
CA TRP A 384 -23.24 7.83 -2.34
C TRP A 384 -22.53 8.38 -3.59
N TRP A 385 -21.20 8.50 -3.54
CA TRP A 385 -20.41 8.94 -4.68
C TRP A 385 -20.51 7.98 -5.87
N GLU A 386 -20.38 6.67 -5.64
CA GLU A 386 -20.56 5.63 -6.67
C GLU A 386 -21.93 5.77 -7.35
N ARG A 387 -23.01 5.90 -6.58
CA ARG A 387 -24.38 6.08 -7.11
C ARG A 387 -24.50 7.38 -7.91
N ARG A 388 -23.98 8.50 -7.39
CA ARG A 388 -24.02 9.81 -8.07
C ARG A 388 -23.25 9.78 -9.40
N PHE A 389 -22.07 9.17 -9.42
CA PHE A 389 -21.24 9.05 -10.61
C PHE A 389 -21.94 8.24 -11.69
N LEU A 390 -22.50 7.09 -11.33
CA LEU A 390 -23.24 6.23 -12.25
C LEU A 390 -24.52 6.88 -12.77
N ALA A 391 -25.25 7.61 -11.92
CA ALA A 391 -26.44 8.35 -12.34
C ALA A 391 -26.10 9.45 -13.37
N LYS A 392 -25.03 10.22 -13.13
CA LYS A 392 -24.56 11.25 -14.07
C LYS A 392 -24.07 10.66 -15.40
N ALA A 393 -23.39 9.51 -15.35
CA ALA A 393 -22.96 8.81 -16.55
C ALA A 393 -24.17 8.31 -17.37
N LYS A 394 -25.20 7.75 -16.72
CA LYS A 394 -26.44 7.34 -17.39
C LYS A 394 -27.16 8.51 -18.04
N SER A 395 -27.30 9.65 -17.36
CA SER A 395 -28.00 10.81 -17.92
C SER A 395 -27.31 11.36 -19.17
N GLN A 396 -25.97 11.41 -19.19
CA GLN A 396 -25.21 11.84 -20.36
C GLN A 396 -25.41 10.94 -21.59
N ILE A 397 -25.52 9.62 -21.38
CA ILE A 397 -25.80 8.67 -22.46
C ILE A 397 -27.21 8.91 -23.02
N THR A 398 -28.23 9.07 -22.15
CA THR A 398 -29.61 9.32 -22.56
C THR A 398 -29.74 10.62 -23.37
N THR A 399 -29.05 11.70 -22.98
CA THR A 399 -29.05 12.97 -23.72
C THR A 399 -28.38 12.83 -25.09
N GLN A 400 -27.31 12.04 -25.22
CA GLN A 400 -26.64 11.82 -26.51
C GLN A 400 -27.48 10.95 -27.46
N THR A 401 -28.21 9.95 -26.95
CA THR A 401 -29.11 9.13 -27.78
C THR A 401 -30.37 9.87 -28.21
N GLY A 402 -30.81 10.89 -27.46
CA GLY A 402 -31.98 11.71 -27.81
C GLY A 402 -31.73 12.78 -28.89
N CYS A 403 -30.47 13.15 -29.15
CA CYS A 403 -30.10 14.13 -30.18
C CYS A 403 -29.66 13.50 -31.52
N GLY A 404 -29.73 12.17 -31.65
CA GLY A 404 -29.21 11.42 -32.82
C GLY A 404 -30.25 10.97 -33.84
N CYS A 405 -31.53 11.32 -33.66
CA CYS A 405 -32.59 11.07 -34.63
C CYS A 405 -33.32 12.39 -34.90
N ASN A 406 -32.79 13.20 -35.82
CA ASN A 406 -33.55 14.18 -36.60
C ASN A 406 -32.80 14.45 -37.90
#